data_AF-A0A553KA45-F1
#
_entry.id   AF-A0A553KA45-F1
#
_cell.length_a   1.000
_cell.length_b   1.000
_cell.length_c   1.000
_cell.angle_alpha   90.00
_cell.angle_beta   90.00
_cell.angle_gamma   90.00
#
_symmetry.space_group_name_H-M   'P 1'
#
loop_
_entity.id
_entity.type
_entity.pdbx_description
1 polymer ?
#
loop_
_entity_poly.entity_id
_entity_poly.type
_entity_poly.pdbx_seq_one_letter_code
_entity_poly.pdbx_strand_id
1 'polypeptide(L)' 'PGKVRINKAGCLDRCEEGPVMVVYPEGTWYTYVDQADIDEIVESHLRDGKVVDRLKI' A
#
# COMPACT_ATOMS: atom_id res chain seq x y z
N PRO A 1 10.05 -17.22 6.30
CA PRO A 1 8.86 -17.25 5.41
C PRO A 1 7.61 -16.78 6.19
N GLY A 2 6.83 -15.83 5.66
CA GLY A 2 5.53 -15.44 6.25
C GLY A 2 5.45 -14.10 7.01
N LYS A 3 6.23 -13.06 6.66
CA LYS A 3 6.10 -11.74 7.31
C LYS A 3 5.00 -10.85 6.73
N VAL A 4 4.61 -11.08 5.47
CA VAL A 4 3.66 -10.26 4.73
C VAL A 4 2.62 -11.16 4.08
N ARG A 5 1.34 -10.78 4.19
CA ARG A 5 0.21 -11.43 3.52
C ARG A 5 -0.47 -10.43 2.61
N ILE A 6 -0.65 -10.80 1.35
CA ILE A 6 -1.40 -10.02 0.36
C ILE A 6 -2.77 -10.66 0.19
N ASN A 7 -3.83 -9.85 0.24
CA ASN A 7 -5.19 -10.28 -0.09
C ASN A 7 -5.76 -9.34 -1.15
N LYS A 8 -6.60 -9.89 -2.03
CA LYS A 8 -7.45 -9.06 -2.89
C LYS A 8 -8.64 -8.58 -2.05
N ALA A 9 -8.94 -7.30 -2.14
CA ALA A 9 -10.11 -6.69 -1.51
C ALA A 9 -11.15 -6.29 -2.57
N GLY A 10 -12.40 -6.17 -2.15
CA GLY A 10 -13.45 -5.52 -2.93
C GLY A 10 -13.40 -4.00 -2.77
N CYS A 11 -14.56 -3.34 -2.89
CA CYS A 11 -14.68 -1.90 -2.59
C CYS A 11 -14.25 -1.60 -1.15
N LEU A 12 -13.45 -0.55 -0.98
CA LEU A 12 -13.02 -0.01 0.31
C LEU A 12 -13.58 1.39 0.57
N ASP A 13 -14.65 1.76 -0.13
CA ASP A 13 -15.35 3.06 -0.07
C ASP A 13 -14.50 4.30 -0.42
N ARG A 14 -13.34 4.08 -1.07
CA ARG A 14 -12.42 5.13 -1.57
C ARG A 14 -12.31 5.10 -3.09
N CYS A 15 -13.44 5.03 -3.79
CA CYS A 15 -13.49 4.86 -5.25
C CYS A 15 -12.81 6.00 -6.02
N GLU A 16 -12.91 7.24 -5.52
CA GLU A 16 -12.34 8.43 -6.17
C GLU A 16 -10.80 8.49 -6.09
N GLU A 17 -10.20 7.71 -5.19
CA GLU A 17 -8.75 7.63 -4.97
C GLU A 17 -8.14 6.34 -5.57
N GLY A 18 -8.96 5.56 -6.29
CA GLY A 18 -8.58 4.28 -6.88
C GLY A 18 -7.49 4.41 -7.95
N PRO A 19 -6.54 3.45 -8.05
CA PRO A 19 -6.40 2.23 -7.25
C PRO A 19 -5.96 2.49 -5.80
N VAL A 20 -6.50 1.75 -4.84
CA VAL A 20 -6.16 1.90 -3.41
C VAL A 20 -5.67 0.59 -2.78
N MET A 21 -4.75 0.70 -1.83
CA MET A 21 -4.42 -0.37 -0.89
C MET A 21 -4.30 0.16 0.54
N VAL A 22 -4.46 -0.73 1.51
CA VAL A 22 -4.23 -0.45 2.93
C VAL A 22 -3.23 -1.46 3.50
N VAL A 23 -2.26 -0.95 4.24
CA VAL A 23 -1.27 -1.75 4.97
C VAL A 23 -1.61 -1.72 6.46
N TYR A 24 -1.71 -2.92 7.04
CA TYR A 24 -1.96 -3.14 8.47
C TYR A 24 -0.72 -3.74 9.15
N PRO A 25 -0.52 -3.48 10.47
CA PRO A 25 -1.47 -2.90 11.43
C PRO A 25 -1.60 -1.37 11.43
N GLU A 26 -0.74 -0.64 10.69
CA GLU A 26 -0.65 0.82 10.75
C GLU A 26 -1.88 1.53 10.18
N GLY A 27 -2.67 0.87 9.32
CA GLY A 27 -3.79 1.49 8.63
C GLY A 27 -3.35 2.54 7.61
N THR A 28 -2.17 2.37 7.03
CA THR A 28 -1.63 3.32 6.03
C THR A 28 -2.26 3.03 4.67
N TRP A 29 -2.86 4.04 4.07
CA TRP A 29 -3.48 3.95 2.75
C TRP A 29 -2.56 4.50 1.68
N TYR A 30 -2.51 3.83 0.54
CA TYR A 30 -1.75 4.26 -0.63
C TYR A 30 -2.60 4.26 -1.89
N THR A 31 -2.27 5.17 -2.78
CA THR A 31 -2.54 5.05 -4.22
C THR A 31 -1.24 4.74 -4.98
N TYR A 32 -1.33 4.35 -6.24
CA TYR A 32 -0.18 4.08 -7.10
C TYR A 32 -0.55 4.22 -8.57
N VAL A 33 0.43 4.56 -9.40
CA VAL A 33 0.26 4.75 -10.85
C VAL A 33 0.90 3.60 -11.63
N ASP A 34 2.05 3.10 -11.19
CA ASP A 34 2.81 2.08 -11.89
C ASP A 34 3.45 1.02 -10.96
N GLN A 35 4.27 0.13 -11.54
CA GLN A 35 4.94 -0.93 -10.78
C GLN A 35 6.07 -0.38 -9.89
N ALA A 36 6.72 0.73 -10.27
CA ALA A 36 7.80 1.31 -9.48
C ALA A 36 7.27 1.88 -8.16
N ASP A 37 6.06 2.45 -8.16
CA ASP A 37 5.35 2.84 -6.95
C ASP A 37 5.12 1.66 -5.99
N ILE A 38 4.74 0.50 -6.55
CA ILE A 38 4.53 -0.72 -5.76
C ILE A 38 5.85 -1.23 -5.19
N ASP A 39 6.91 -1.27 -6.00
CA ASP A 39 8.23 -1.70 -5.56
C ASP A 39 8.75 -0.81 -4.42
N GLU A 40 8.54 0.51 -4.50
CA GLU A 40 8.91 1.44 -3.42
C GLU A 40 8.11 1.18 -2.14
N ILE A 41 6.80 0.93 -2.21
CA ILE A 41 5.99 0.56 -1.03
C ILE A 41 6.50 -0.74 -0.40
N VAL A 42 6.82 -1.75 -1.22
CA VAL A 42 7.32 -3.04 -0.73
C VAL A 42 8.68 -2.88 -0.04
N GLU A 43 9.62 -2.16 -0.66
CA GLU A 43 10.97 -1.98 -0.12
C GLU A 43 11.00 -1.03 1.07
N SER A 44 10.42 0.16 0.92
CA SER A 44 10.45 1.18 1.98
C SER A 44 9.54 0.80 3.14
N HIS A 45 8.27 0.51 2.87
CA HIS A 45 7.29 0.33 3.94
C HIS A 45 7.29 -1.09 4.49
N LEU A 46 7.12 -2.11 3.64
CA LEU A 46 6.94 -3.49 4.14
C LEU A 46 8.25 -4.13 4.64
N ARG A 47 9.39 -3.80 4.01
CA ARG A 47 10.70 -4.33 4.39
C ARG A 47 11.39 -3.45 5.44
N ASP A 48 11.44 -2.13 5.23
CA ASP A 48 12.21 -1.21 6.08
C ASP A 48 11.37 -0.46 7.12
N GLY A 49 10.03 -0.58 7.10
CA GLY A 49 9.13 0.07 8.06
C GLY A 49 8.97 1.58 7.84
N LYS A 50 9.31 2.10 6.66
CA LYS A 50 9.26 3.53 6.30
C LYS A 50 8.13 3.83 5.33
N VAL A 51 7.15 4.59 5.79
CA VAL A 51 6.00 5.02 4.99
C VAL A 51 6.46 5.87 3.80
N VAL A 52 5.81 5.66 2.65
CA VAL A 52 6.07 6.38 1.40
C VAL A 52 5.10 7.56 1.29
N ASP A 53 5.43 8.68 1.95
CA ASP A 53 4.48 9.80 2.11
C ASP A 53 3.94 10.37 0.78
N ARG A 54 4.72 10.29 -0.32
CA ARG A 54 4.29 10.78 -1.65
C ARG A 54 3.11 9.98 -2.24
N LEU A 55 2.93 8.73 -1.83
CA LEU A 55 1.89 7.82 -2.32
C LEU A 55 0.71 7.71 -1.35
N LYS A 56 0.83 8.31 -0.17
CA LYS A 56 -0.14 8.18 0.91
C LYS A 56 -1.40 9.02 0.62
N ILE A 57 -2.56 8.46 0.96
CA ILE A 57 -3.89 9.08 0.82
C ILE A 57 -4.70 9.01 2.13
#